data_AF-A0A165X214-F1
#
_entry.id   AF-A0A165X214-F1
#
_cell.length_a   1.000
_cell.length_b   1.000
_cell.length_c   1.000
_cell.angle_alpha   90.00
_cell.angle_beta   90.00
_cell.angle_gamma   90.00
#
_symmetry.space_group_name_H-M   'P 1'
#
loop_
_entity.id
_entity.type
_entity.pdbx_description
1 polymer ?
#
loop_
_entity_poly.entity_id
_entity_poly.type
_entity_poly.pdbx_seq_one_letter_code
_entity_poly.pdbx_strand_id
1 'polypeptide(L)'
;PSPAECAMVREKILQIATDISELDNEIEQVKKILERLSQNRVVLQNHSDGHQNLLNLTRRLPVEILGEIFIQLQDMLGGRSIAPTRVCRHWREVAIGTSRLWTHIDIQY
;
A
#
# COMPACT_ATOMS: atom_id res chain seq x y z
N PRO A 1 -13.33 -45.10 40.25
CA PRO A 1 -12.19 -45.15 39.30
C PRO A 1 -11.10 -46.10 39.81
N SER A 2 -10.65 -47.03 38.97
CA SER A 2 -9.53 -47.90 39.32
C SER A 2 -8.20 -47.10 39.27
N PRO A 3 -7.19 -47.48 40.07
CA PRO A 3 -5.87 -46.84 40.03
C PRO A 3 -5.23 -46.86 38.63
N ALA A 4 -5.52 -47.88 37.83
CA ALA A 4 -5.02 -48.04 36.46
C ALA A 4 -5.65 -47.03 35.49
N GLU A 5 -6.95 -46.74 35.63
CA GLU A 5 -7.65 -45.73 34.82
C GLU A 5 -7.09 -44.33 35.08
N CYS A 6 -6.83 -43.98 36.34
CA CYS A 6 -6.22 -42.69 36.68
C CYS A 6 -4.77 -42.55 36.19
N ALA A 7 -4.01 -43.64 36.10
CA ALA A 7 -2.66 -43.62 35.53
C ALA A 7 -2.69 -43.38 34.01
N MET A 8 -3.57 -44.07 33.29
CA MET A 8 -3.74 -43.88 31.84
C MET A 8 -4.19 -42.47 31.47
N VAL A 9 -5.10 -41.87 32.25
CA VAL A 9 -5.55 -40.48 32.01
C VAL A 9 -4.41 -39.49 32.24
N ARG A 10 -3.59 -39.68 33.28
CA ARG A 10 -2.42 -38.82 33.54
C ARG A 10 -1.39 -38.89 32.42
N GLU A 11 -1.11 -40.09 31.91
CA GLU A 11 -0.20 -40.26 30.78
C GLU A 11 -0.68 -39.51 29.54
N LYS A 12 -1.97 -39.64 29.21
CA LYS A 12 -2.57 -38.89 28.09
C LYS A 12 -2.48 -37.38 28.28
N ILE A 13 -2.68 -36.88 29.51
CA ILE A 13 -2.54 -35.44 29.81
C ILE A 13 -1.10 -34.97 29.57
N LEU A 14 -0.10 -35.78 29.98
CA LEU A 14 1.31 -35.46 29.75
C LEU A 14 1.68 -35.46 28.27
N GLN A 15 1.16 -36.42 27.50
CA GLN A 15 1.37 -36.46 26.05
C GLN A 15 0.75 -35.22 25.39
N ILE A 16 -0.50 -34.90 25.70
CA ILE A 16 -1.19 -33.71 25.17
C ILE A 16 -0.42 -32.43 25.52
N ALA A 17 0.10 -32.32 26.73
CA ALA A 17 0.91 -31.17 27.14
C ALA A 17 2.20 -31.04 26.32
N THR A 18 2.82 -32.17 25.98
CA THR A 18 4.01 -32.20 25.10
C THR A 18 3.67 -31.75 23.69
N ASP A 19 2.61 -32.31 23.11
CA ASP A 19 2.15 -31.97 21.75
C ASP A 19 1.77 -30.49 21.63
N ILE A 20 1.12 -29.91 22.66
CA ILE A 20 0.81 -28.47 22.72
C ILE A 20 2.10 -27.65 22.72
N SER A 21 3.10 -28.04 23.53
CA SER A 21 4.37 -27.32 23.58
C SER A 21 5.13 -27.38 22.25
N GLU A 22 5.04 -28.48 21.51
CA GLU A 22 5.63 -28.58 20.17
C GLU A 22 4.94 -27.64 19.18
N LEU A 23 3.60 -27.65 19.15
CA LEU A 23 2.82 -26.75 18.31
C LEU A 23 3.07 -25.27 18.62
N ASP A 24 3.16 -24.90 19.90
CA ASP A 24 3.46 -23.52 20.31
C ASP A 24 4.85 -23.07 19.83
N ASN A 25 5.84 -23.96 19.89
CA ASN A 25 7.18 -23.69 19.36
C ASN A 25 7.15 -23.48 17.84
N GLU A 26 6.43 -24.32 17.09
CA GLU A 26 6.27 -24.15 15.64
C GLU A 26 5.56 -22.84 15.28
N ILE A 27 4.49 -22.51 16.00
CA ILE A 27 3.76 -21.24 15.83
C ILE A 27 4.70 -20.06 16.04
N GLU A 28 5.54 -20.09 17.08
CA GLU A 28 6.48 -19.02 17.36
C GLU A 28 7.56 -18.90 16.26
N GLN A 29 8.07 -20.02 15.76
CA GLN A 29 9.01 -20.02 14.64
C GLN A 29 8.41 -19.42 13.37
N VAL A 30 7.18 -19.81 13.01
CA VAL A 30 6.48 -19.28 11.83
C VAL A 30 6.20 -17.78 11.98
N LYS A 31 5.81 -17.32 13.18
CA LYS A 31 5.62 -15.89 13.46
C LYS A 31 6.91 -15.09 13.24
N LYS A 32 8.05 -15.60 13.70
CA LYS A 32 9.37 -14.95 13.48
C LYS A 32 9.72 -14.88 11.98
N ILE A 33 9.43 -15.93 11.22
CA ILE A 33 9.64 -15.94 9.77
C ILE A 33 8.73 -14.91 9.08
N LEU A 34 7.45 -14.87 9.47
CA LEU A 34 6.47 -13.93 8.93
C LEU A 34 6.85 -12.48 9.20
N GLU A 35 7.31 -12.19 10.43
CA GLU A 35 7.79 -10.87 10.80
C GLU A 35 8.98 -10.43 9.94
N ARG A 36 10.00 -11.29 9.80
CA ARG A 36 11.17 -11.02 8.94
C ARG A 36 10.76 -10.77 7.49
N LEU A 37 9.89 -11.60 6.92
CA LEU A 37 9.41 -11.44 5.54
C LEU A 37 8.60 -10.15 5.37
N SER A 38 7.79 -9.79 6.36
CA SER A 38 7.01 -8.56 6.34
C SER A 38 7.89 -7.32 6.39
N GLN A 39 8.92 -7.31 7.24
CA GLN A 39 9.94 -6.26 7.29
C GLN A 39 10.67 -6.12 5.94
N ASN A 40 11.12 -7.24 5.36
CA ASN A 40 11.76 -7.22 4.05
C ASN A 40 10.85 -6.67 2.95
N ARG A 41 9.56 -7.05 2.97
CA ARG A 41 8.57 -6.52 2.03
C ARG A 41 8.43 -5.00 2.14
N VAL A 42 8.35 -4.46 3.36
CA VAL A 42 8.26 -3.01 3.58
C VAL A 42 9.49 -2.29 3.04
N VAL A 43 10.69 -2.81 3.31
CA VAL A 43 11.95 -2.23 2.80
C VAL A 43 11.98 -2.21 1.27
N LEU A 44 11.64 -3.33 0.63
CA LEU A 44 11.61 -3.42 -0.83
C LEU A 44 10.54 -2.53 -1.45
N GLN A 45 9.37 -2.41 -0.81
CA GLN A 45 8.31 -1.52 -1.25
C GLN A 45 8.78 -0.06 -1.20
N ASN A 46 9.41 0.37 -0.10
CA ASN A 46 9.96 1.72 0.02
C ASN A 46 11.01 2.01 -1.05
N HIS A 47 11.87 1.03 -1.37
CA HIS A 47 12.86 1.16 -2.43
C HIS A 47 12.20 1.29 -3.81
N SER A 48 11.20 0.45 -4.11
CA SER A 48 10.40 0.52 -5.32
C SER A 48 9.71 1.88 -5.47
N ASP A 49 9.08 2.38 -4.40
CA ASP A 49 8.41 3.68 -4.39
C ASP A 49 9.40 4.83 -4.62
N GLY A 50 10.62 4.73 -4.07
CA GLY A 50 11.72 5.66 -4.33
C GLY A 50 12.11 5.69 -5.82
N HIS A 51 12.27 4.53 -6.45
CA HIS A 51 12.59 4.44 -7.89
C HIS A 51 11.43 4.87 -8.79
N GLN A 52 10.20 4.53 -8.42
CA GLN A 52 8.99 5.02 -9.10
C GLN A 52 8.88 6.54 -9.02
N ASN A 53 9.28 7.16 -7.90
CA ASN A 53 9.34 8.62 -7.79
C ASN A 53 10.37 9.23 -8.75
N LEU A 54 11.51 8.57 -8.98
CA LEU A 54 12.53 9.03 -9.93
C LEU A 54 12.06 8.94 -11.38
N LEU A 55 11.27 7.92 -11.72
CA LEU A 55 10.69 7.74 -13.05
C LEU A 55 9.46 8.63 -13.30
N ASN A 56 8.84 9.18 -12.25
CA ASN A 56 7.77 10.14 -12.36
C ASN A 56 8.33 11.54 -12.69
N LEU A 57 8.71 11.75 -13.95
CA LEU A 57 9.14 13.04 -14.52
C LEU A 57 8.23 14.20 -14.11
N THR A 58 6.93 13.95 -14.01
CA THR A 58 5.93 14.97 -13.64
C THR A 58 5.94 15.36 -12.17
N ARG A 59 6.60 14.60 -11.28
CA ARG A 59 6.89 15.02 -9.89
C ARG A 59 8.18 15.84 -9.77
N ARG A 60 9.01 15.89 -10.81
CA ARG A 60 10.27 16.67 -10.86
C ARG A 60 10.09 18.04 -11.52
N LEU A 61 8.99 18.24 -12.23
CA LEU A 61 8.69 19.53 -12.84
C LEU A 61 8.28 20.53 -11.76
N PRO A 62 8.73 21.79 -11.84
CA PRO A 62 8.12 22.87 -11.08
C PRO A 62 6.61 22.90 -11.34
N VAL A 63 5.84 23.21 -10.30
CA VAL A 63 4.38 23.19 -10.37
C VAL A 63 3.84 24.16 -11.43
N GLU A 64 4.56 25.24 -11.69
CA GLU A 64 4.24 26.23 -12.72
C GLU A 64 4.36 25.64 -14.13
N ILE A 65 5.41 24.87 -14.38
CA ILE A 65 5.65 24.20 -15.67
C ILE A 65 4.60 23.11 -15.88
N LEU A 66 4.31 22.32 -14.85
CA LEU A 66 3.28 21.29 -14.92
C LEU A 66 1.88 21.90 -15.15
N GLY A 67 1.58 23.02 -14.50
CA GLY A 67 0.35 23.78 -14.72
C GLY A 67 0.23 24.33 -16.15
N GLU A 68 1.31 24.88 -16.71
CA GLU A 68 1.32 25.36 -18.10
C GLU A 68 1.11 24.20 -19.10
N ILE A 69 1.72 23.03 -18.87
CA ILE A 69 1.47 21.82 -19.68
C ILE A 69 -0.02 21.47 -19.67
N PHE A 70 -0.69 21.53 -18.52
CA PHE A 70 -2.13 21.25 -18.43
C PHE A 70 -2.96 22.24 -19.23
N ILE A 71 -2.58 23.52 -19.23
CA ILE A 71 -3.26 24.58 -19.99
C ILE A 71 -3.12 24.32 -21.48
N GLN A 72 -1.88 24.12 -21.95
CA GLN A 72 -1.59 23.81 -23.35
C GLN A 72 -2.34 22.55 -23.81
N LEU A 73 -2.44 21.53 -22.94
CA LEU A 73 -3.21 20.32 -23.23
C LEU A 73 -4.71 20.60 -23.41
N GLN A 74 -5.31 21.45 -22.57
CA GLN A 74 -6.72 21.83 -22.73
C GLN A 74 -6.96 22.62 -24.02
N ASP A 75 -6.05 23.53 -24.36
CA ASP A 75 -6.15 24.35 -25.56
C ASP A 75 -5.99 23.50 -26.84
N MET A 76 -5.06 22.53 -26.84
CA MET A 76 -4.86 21.60 -27.95
C MET A 76 -6.06 20.66 -28.17
N LEU A 77 -6.67 20.17 -27.08
CA LEU A 77 -7.81 19.24 -27.16
C LEU A 77 -9.15 19.95 -27.43
N GLY A 78 -9.15 21.29 -27.51
CA GLY A 78 -10.35 22.08 -27.79
C GLY A 78 -11.43 21.98 -26.71
N GLY A 79 -11.05 21.57 -25.49
CA GLY A 79 -11.99 21.24 -24.43
C GLY A 79 -11.37 21.30 -23.04
N ARG A 80 -12.15 21.80 -22.07
CA ARG A 80 -11.75 21.87 -20.67
C ARG A 80 -11.84 20.47 -20.05
N SER A 81 -10.70 19.81 -19.93
CA SER A 81 -10.62 18.46 -19.35
C SER A 81 -10.24 18.50 -17.87
N ILE A 82 -10.98 17.76 -17.05
CA ILE A 82 -10.63 17.48 -15.65
C ILE A 82 -9.62 16.34 -15.50
N ALA A 83 -9.18 15.73 -16.60
CA ALA A 83 -8.27 14.57 -16.59
C ALA A 83 -7.02 14.77 -15.72
N PRO A 84 -6.35 15.94 -15.69
CA PRO A 84 -5.18 16.15 -14.82
C PRO A 84 -5.48 15.91 -13.33
N THR A 85 -6.71 16.13 -12.87
CA THR A 85 -7.10 15.91 -11.46
C THR A 85 -7.26 14.44 -11.07
N ARG A 86 -7.27 13.54 -12.06
CA ARG A 86 -7.53 12.10 -11.87
C ARG A 86 -6.28 11.23 -11.89
N VAL A 87 -5.12 11.78 -12.27
CA VAL A 87 -3.88 11.00 -12.41
C VAL A 87 -3.28 10.62 -11.05
N CYS A 88 -2.94 11.60 -10.21
CA CYS A 88 -2.42 11.37 -8.87
C CYS A 88 -2.67 12.58 -7.96
N ARG A 89 -2.36 12.46 -6.67
CA ARG A 89 -2.51 13.55 -5.69
C ARG A 89 -1.75 14.82 -6.10
N HIS A 90 -0.49 14.69 -6.51
CA HIS A 90 0.33 15.84 -6.91
C HIS A 90 -0.25 16.58 -8.12
N TRP A 91 -0.66 15.87 -9.17
CA TRP A 91 -1.28 16.48 -10.34
C TRP A 91 -2.61 17.15 -9.99
N ARG A 92 -3.39 16.55 -9.08
CA ARG A 92 -4.62 17.15 -8.59
C ARG A 92 -4.35 18.47 -7.87
N GLU A 93 -3.38 18.51 -6.97
CA GLU A 93 -3.00 19.73 -6.26
C GLU A 93 -2.56 20.83 -7.23
N VAL A 94 -1.71 20.50 -8.22
CA VAL A 94 -1.27 21.46 -9.25
C VAL A 94 -2.43 21.92 -10.14
N ALA A 95 -3.26 20.99 -10.62
CA ALA A 95 -4.39 21.32 -11.47
C ALA A 95 -5.39 22.22 -10.73
N ILE A 96 -5.77 21.88 -9.50
CA ILE A 96 -6.67 22.71 -8.68
C ILE A 96 -6.05 24.09 -8.40
N GLY A 97 -4.75 24.15 -8.09
CA GLY A 97 -4.04 25.41 -7.85
C GLY A 97 -3.85 26.29 -9.09
N THR A 98 -3.98 25.73 -10.30
CA THR A 98 -3.82 26.46 -11.56
C THR A 98 -5.16 27.06 -12.01
N SER A 99 -5.51 28.25 -11.50
CA SER A 99 -6.82 28.90 -11.74
C SER A 99 -7.22 29.02 -13.20
N ARG A 100 -6.26 29.18 -14.14
CA ARG A 100 -6.52 29.29 -15.59
C ARG A 100 -7.26 28.07 -16.16
N LEU A 101 -7.04 26.87 -15.59
CA LEU A 101 -7.70 25.62 -16.01
C LEU A 101 -9.20 25.60 -15.73
N TRP A 102 -9.66 26.45 -14.81
CA TRP A 102 -11.03 26.46 -14.28
C TRP A 102 -11.83 27.69 -14.70
N THR A 103 -11.30 28.48 -15.63
CA THR A 103 -12.00 29.68 -16.13
C THR A 103 -13.33 29.34 -16.79
N HIS A 104 -13.47 28.12 -17.32
CA HIS A 104 -14.67 27.60 -17.95
C HIS A 104 -14.81 26.12 -17.60
N ILE A 105 -15.98 25.70 -17.15
CA ILE A 105 -16.30 24.29 -16.85
C ILE A 105 -17.58 23.96 -17.61
N ASP A 106 -17.52 22.95 -18.49
CA ASP A 106 -18.69 22.42 -19.17
C ASP A 106 -19.23 21.21 -18.40
N ILE A 107 -20.51 21.25 -18.06
CA ILE A 107 -21.21 20.16 -17.36
C ILE A 107 -22.25 19.63 -18.34
N GLN A 108 -21.90 18.54 -19.02
CA GLN A 108 -22.82 17.84 -19.89
C GLN A 108 -23.68 16.89 -19.05
N TYR A 109 -24.99 17.12 -19.09
CA TYR A 109 -26.03 16.30 -18.42
C TYR A 109 -26.47 15.13 -19.30
#